data_AF-M1AWH3-F1
#
_entry.id   AF-M1AWH3-F1
#
_cell.length_a   1.000
_cell.length_b   1.000
_cell.length_c   1.000
_cell.angle_alpha   90.00
_cell.angle_beta   90.00
_cell.angle_gamma   90.00
#
_symmetry.space_group_name_H-M   'P 1'
#
loop_
_entity.id
_entity.type
_entity.pdbx_description
1 polymer ?
#
loop_
_entity_poly.entity_id
_entity_poly.type
_entity_poly.pdbx_seq_one_letter_code
_entity_poly.pdbx_strand_id
1 'polypeptide(L)'
;MWWPSNLVQVSLFRALHEKEERSKGGLTRTQFFIVAFICSFAYYIFPGYLFSMLTSLSWVCWIFPKSVFAQQLGSGLKGLGIGAIGLDWSSISSYLGSPLASPWFATANVAAGFIFVMYVLTPICYWLDIFKAKTFPIFSDGMYTSNGQVYNISSIIDSNFHLDIDAYEQQGHLYLSTFFAVTYGVGFAALSATVMHVLLFHGREIWEQSKSSFKDQKMDIHTRLMSKYNQVPEWWFWCILVANITLTIFACEYYNEQLQLPWWGVILACVIAFFFTLPIGIITAITNQTPGLNVITEYIIGYLYPGYPVANMCFKVYGYISMTQAITFLQDFKLGHYMKIPPRIMFMAQVSYSLEWIT
;
A
#
# COMPACT_ATOMS: atom_id res chain seq x y z
N MET A 1 -3.61 -18.58 9.30
CA MET A 1 -2.51 -17.73 8.81
C MET A 1 -1.85 -16.97 9.95
N TRP A 2 -0.52 -16.87 9.90
CA TRP A 2 0.34 -16.07 10.78
C TRP A 2 0.47 -14.67 10.17
N TRP A 3 0.39 -13.59 10.96
CA TRP A 3 0.58 -12.21 10.47
C TRP A 3 1.88 -11.62 11.05
N PRO A 4 2.96 -11.46 10.25
CA PRO A 4 4.28 -11.10 10.75
C PRO A 4 4.34 -9.74 11.46
N SER A 5 3.74 -8.69 10.88
CA SER A 5 3.73 -7.36 11.49
C SER A 5 3.08 -7.35 12.87
N ASN A 6 1.96 -8.06 13.03
CA ASN A 6 1.29 -8.17 14.32
C ASN A 6 2.17 -8.78 15.40
N LEU A 7 3.07 -9.71 15.06
CA LEU A 7 3.95 -10.34 16.04
C LEU A 7 5.03 -9.39 16.55
N VAL A 8 5.51 -8.48 15.70
CA VAL A 8 6.38 -7.39 16.13
C VAL A 8 5.65 -6.53 17.15
N GLN A 9 4.38 -6.21 16.89
CA GLN A 9 3.54 -5.43 17.81
C GLN A 9 3.24 -6.19 19.12
N VAL A 10 2.95 -7.49 19.06
CA VAL A 10 2.80 -8.36 20.24
C VAL A 10 4.07 -8.36 21.08
N SER A 11 5.24 -8.47 20.44
CA SER A 11 6.53 -8.43 21.13
C SER A 11 6.74 -7.11 21.85
N LEU A 12 6.39 -5.99 21.22
CA LEU A 12 6.45 -4.66 21.83
C LEU A 12 5.51 -4.57 23.04
N PHE A 13 4.25 -4.96 22.90
CA PHE A 13 3.29 -4.90 24.00
C PHE A 13 3.69 -5.78 25.18
N ARG A 14 4.23 -6.98 24.91
CA ARG A 14 4.79 -7.85 25.95
C ARG A 14 5.98 -7.21 26.64
N ALA A 15 6.91 -6.60 25.91
CA ALA A 15 8.06 -5.92 26.51
C ALA A 15 7.66 -4.75 27.43
N LEU A 16 6.50 -4.13 27.20
CA LEU A 16 5.97 -3.04 28.04
C LEU A 16 5.13 -3.53 29.25
N HIS A 17 4.43 -4.66 29.11
CA HIS A 17 3.48 -5.14 30.14
C HIS A 17 4.00 -6.28 31.01
N GLU A 18 4.90 -7.12 30.52
CA GLU A 18 5.43 -8.24 31.29
C GLU A 18 6.43 -7.73 32.33
N LYS A 19 6.22 -8.09 33.61
CA LYS A 19 7.18 -7.80 34.68
C LYS A 19 8.42 -8.66 34.48
N GLU A 20 9.55 -8.03 34.17
CA GLU A 20 10.82 -8.74 34.01
C GLU A 20 11.52 -9.00 35.34
N GLU A 21 11.99 -10.22 35.52
CA GLU A 21 13.03 -10.54 36.49
C GLU A 21 14.40 -10.16 35.89
N ARG A 22 15.14 -9.32 36.62
CA ARG A 22 16.43 -8.82 36.16
C ARG A 22 17.47 -9.94 36.12
N SER A 23 17.87 -10.35 34.92
CA SER A 23 19.05 -11.21 34.75
C SER A 23 20.31 -10.48 35.24
N LYS A 24 21.13 -11.15 36.06
CA LYS A 24 22.36 -10.56 36.60
C LYS A 24 23.33 -10.22 35.45
N GLY A 25 23.59 -8.93 35.26
CA GLY A 25 24.59 -8.42 34.30
C GLY A 25 24.06 -7.90 32.96
N GLY A 26 22.75 -7.96 32.70
CA GLY A 26 22.13 -7.45 31.46
C GLY A 26 21.28 -6.19 31.65
N LEU A 27 20.98 -5.50 30.54
CA LEU A 27 19.91 -4.50 30.47
C LEU A 27 18.55 -5.21 30.50
N THR A 28 17.54 -4.59 31.12
CA THR A 28 16.15 -5.06 30.98
C THR A 28 15.63 -4.76 29.57
N ARG A 29 14.64 -5.49 29.06
CA ARG A 29 13.96 -5.22 27.78
C ARG A 29 13.45 -3.79 27.73
N THR A 30 12.87 -3.29 28.82
CA THR A 30 12.38 -1.91 28.90
C THR A 30 13.51 -0.88 28.83
N GLN A 31 14.65 -1.13 29.50
CA GLN A 31 15.82 -0.26 29.39
C GLN A 31 16.40 -0.25 27.98
N PHE A 32 16.53 -1.43 27.36
CA PHE A 32 16.96 -1.54 25.96
C PHE A 32 16.02 -0.77 25.02
N PHE A 33 14.70 -0.92 25.21
CA PHE A 33 13.70 -0.19 24.43
C PHE A 33 13.87 1.34 24.56
N ILE A 34 14.02 1.86 25.78
CA ILE A 34 14.18 3.30 26.02
C ILE A 34 15.50 3.81 25.40
N VAL A 35 16.59 3.07 25.56
CA VAL A 35 17.89 3.43 24.95
C VAL A 35 17.77 3.45 23.43
N ALA A 36 17.21 2.41 22.82
CA ALA A 36 17.01 2.34 21.38
C ALA A 36 16.09 3.45 20.87
N PHE A 37 15.02 3.77 21.60
CA PHE A 37 14.10 4.86 21.28
C PHE A 37 14.80 6.22 21.29
N ILE A 38 15.55 6.55 22.34
CA ILE A 38 16.27 7.83 22.45
C ILE A 38 17.36 7.91 21.38
N CYS A 39 18.14 6.84 21.17
CA CYS A 39 19.16 6.79 20.13
C CYS A 39 18.56 6.97 18.73
N SER A 40 17.45 6.29 18.44
CA SER A 40 16.76 6.42 17.15
C SER A 40 16.20 7.83 16.97
N PHE A 41 15.56 8.40 17.99
CA PHE A 41 15.04 9.77 17.96
C PHE A 41 16.15 10.79 17.69
N ALA A 42 17.27 10.69 18.40
CA ALA A 42 18.43 11.55 18.18
C ALA A 42 19.04 11.34 16.79
N TYR A 43 19.10 10.09 16.31
CA TYR A 43 19.62 9.77 14.99
C TYR A 43 18.78 10.38 13.88
N TYR A 44 17.44 10.33 13.94
CA TYR A 44 16.56 10.86 12.88
C TYR A 44 16.73 12.37 12.62
N ILE A 45 17.21 13.14 13.59
CA ILE A 45 17.52 14.57 13.42
C ILE A 45 18.67 14.76 12.40
N PHE A 46 19.60 13.81 12.32
CA PHE A 46 20.74 13.87 11.40
C PHE A 46 20.32 13.78 9.93
N PRO A 47 19.74 12.67 9.42
CA PRO A 47 19.34 12.59 8.02
C PRO A 47 18.12 13.50 7.72
N GLY A 48 17.27 13.78 8.71
CA GLY A 48 16.06 14.58 8.51
C GLY A 48 16.32 16.08 8.38
N TYR A 49 17.29 16.64 9.11
CA TYR A 49 17.49 18.09 9.19
C TYR A 49 18.94 18.54 9.00
N LEU A 50 19.89 17.93 9.71
CA LEU A 50 21.28 18.42 9.69
C LEU A 50 22.04 18.05 8.40
N PHE A 51 21.87 16.82 7.93
CA PHE A 51 22.60 16.25 6.82
C PHE A 51 21.70 15.37 5.94
N SER A 52 20.83 16.01 5.15
CA SER A 52 19.93 15.32 4.23
C SER A 52 20.65 14.43 3.20
N MET A 53 21.95 14.62 2.97
CA MET A 53 22.76 13.73 2.14
C MET A 53 22.79 12.28 2.64
N LEU A 54 22.62 12.03 3.95
CA LEU A 54 22.57 10.65 4.50
C LEU A 54 21.35 9.86 4.00
N THR A 55 20.32 10.52 3.50
CA THR A 55 19.13 9.84 2.95
C THR A 55 19.45 9.06 1.67
N SER A 56 20.39 9.55 0.86
CA SER A 56 20.80 8.93 -0.40
C SER A 56 22.23 9.36 -0.76
N LEU A 57 23.22 8.63 -0.24
CA LEU A 57 24.61 8.81 -0.58
C LEU A 57 24.95 8.03 -1.85
N SER A 58 25.03 8.73 -2.99
CA SER A 58 25.41 8.15 -4.27
C SER A 58 26.90 8.37 -4.55
N TRP A 59 27.72 7.34 -4.36
CA TRP A 59 29.16 7.42 -4.64
C TRP A 59 29.45 7.62 -6.13
N VAL A 60 28.61 7.05 -7.01
CA VAL A 60 28.73 7.20 -8.47
C VAL A 60 28.55 8.66 -8.89
N CYS A 61 27.57 9.37 -8.32
CA CYS A 61 27.39 10.80 -8.58
C CYS A 61 28.53 11.65 -8.02
N TRP A 62 29.16 11.22 -6.92
CA TRP A 62 30.27 11.92 -6.30
C TRP A 62 31.58 11.81 -7.11
N ILE A 63 31.87 10.63 -7.69
CA ILE A 63 33.04 10.42 -8.55
C ILE A 63 32.89 11.14 -9.90
N PHE A 64 31.68 11.14 -10.47
CA PHE A 64 31.41 11.72 -11.79
C PHE A 64 30.37 12.85 -11.76
N PRO A 65 30.67 13.98 -11.10
CA PRO A 65 29.67 15.02 -10.84
C PRO A 65 29.17 15.74 -12.09
N LYS A 66 29.92 15.72 -13.20
CA LYS A 66 29.56 16.41 -14.45
C LYS A 66 28.89 15.51 -15.50
N SER A 67 28.84 14.20 -15.28
CA SER A 67 28.30 13.26 -16.26
C SER A 67 26.82 13.02 -16.02
N VAL A 68 25.98 13.46 -16.96
CA VAL A 68 24.52 13.22 -16.92
C VAL A 68 24.22 11.72 -16.89
N PHE A 69 24.99 10.92 -17.63
CA PHE A 69 24.84 9.47 -17.63
C PHE A 69 25.14 8.85 -16.26
N ALA A 70 26.21 9.28 -15.60
CA ALA A 70 26.54 8.80 -14.25
C ALA A 70 25.49 9.21 -13.22
N GLN A 71 24.91 10.40 -13.37
CA GLN A 71 23.81 10.87 -12.51
C GLN A 71 22.52 10.08 -12.74
N GLN A 72 22.16 9.77 -14.00
CA GLN A 72 20.98 8.97 -14.33
C GLN A 72 21.08 7.55 -13.78
N LEU A 73 22.27 6.94 -13.82
CA LEU A 73 22.48 5.61 -13.25
C LEU A 73 22.59 5.63 -11.72
N GLY A 74 23.37 6.57 -11.18
CA GLY A 74 23.80 6.54 -9.78
C GLY A 74 22.87 7.25 -8.80
N SER A 75 22.11 8.24 -9.24
CA SER A 75 21.29 9.05 -8.32
C SER A 75 20.17 8.21 -7.71
N GLY A 76 20.09 8.14 -6.38
CA GLY A 76 19.03 7.42 -5.67
C GLY A 76 17.68 8.14 -5.65
N LEU A 77 17.66 9.46 -5.90
CA LEU A 77 16.44 10.27 -5.86
C LEU A 77 15.87 10.60 -7.24
N LYS A 78 16.73 10.70 -8.26
CA LYS A 78 16.36 11.15 -9.62
C LYS A 78 16.85 10.21 -10.72
N GLY A 79 17.36 9.04 -10.34
CA GLY A 79 17.95 8.07 -11.25
C GLY A 79 17.66 6.65 -10.79
N LEU A 80 18.38 5.69 -11.36
CA LEU A 80 18.18 4.26 -11.05
C LEU A 80 18.73 3.85 -9.68
N GLY A 81 19.52 4.70 -9.03
CA GLY A 81 20.05 4.44 -7.68
C GLY A 81 21.18 3.41 -7.61
N ILE A 82 21.88 3.12 -8.72
CA ILE A 82 22.99 2.17 -8.72
C ILE A 82 24.12 2.69 -7.84
N GLY A 83 24.37 1.98 -6.73
CA GLY A 83 25.37 2.40 -5.76
C GLY A 83 24.91 3.56 -4.86
N ALA A 84 23.62 3.89 -4.80
CA ALA A 84 23.11 4.76 -3.76
C ALA A 84 22.97 3.99 -2.44
N ILE A 85 23.49 4.55 -1.34
CA ILE A 85 23.37 4.01 0.01
C ILE A 85 22.59 5.02 0.85
N GLY A 86 21.41 4.63 1.31
CA GLY A 86 20.67 5.38 2.33
C GLY A 86 21.09 4.90 3.72
N LEU A 87 21.49 5.81 4.60
CA LEU A 87 21.73 5.53 6.02
C LEU A 87 20.51 5.90 6.88
N ASP A 88 19.48 6.46 6.27
CA ASP A 88 18.21 6.75 6.93
C ASP A 88 17.25 5.56 6.86
N TRP A 89 16.82 5.09 8.04
CA TRP A 89 15.84 4.02 8.14
C TRP A 89 14.49 4.40 7.52
N SER A 90 14.12 5.69 7.54
CA SER A 90 12.88 6.16 6.92
C SER A 90 12.93 5.97 5.40
N SER A 91 14.05 6.33 4.76
CA SER A 91 14.29 6.08 3.34
C SER A 91 14.28 4.58 3.02
N ILE A 92 14.96 3.75 3.82
CA ILE A 92 15.04 2.29 3.60
C ILE A 92 13.65 1.64 3.71
N SER A 93 12.85 2.06 4.69
CA SER A 93 11.53 1.48 4.96
C SER A 93 10.39 2.08 4.14
N SER A 94 10.62 3.19 3.44
CA SER A 94 9.59 3.92 2.68
C SER A 94 8.87 3.08 1.61
N TYR A 95 9.58 2.14 0.96
CA TYR A 95 9.04 1.35 -0.14
C TYR A 95 8.36 0.05 0.31
N LEU A 96 8.98 -0.70 1.23
CA LEU A 96 8.56 -2.06 1.63
C LEU A 96 7.93 -2.12 3.03
N GLY A 97 7.79 -0.97 3.70
CA GLY A 97 7.56 -0.92 5.14
C GLY A 97 8.80 -1.38 5.91
N SER A 98 8.62 -1.94 7.11
CA SER A 98 9.76 -2.48 7.88
C SER A 98 10.21 -3.82 7.31
N PRO A 99 11.38 -3.91 6.63
CA PRO A 99 11.87 -5.18 6.07
C PRO A 99 12.19 -6.22 7.14
N LEU A 100 12.37 -5.79 8.40
CA LEU A 100 12.57 -6.65 9.56
C LEU A 100 11.31 -7.41 9.97
N ALA A 101 10.13 -6.84 9.68
CA ALA A 101 8.85 -7.48 9.97
C ALA A 101 8.42 -8.46 8.87
N SER A 102 8.90 -8.25 7.65
CA SER A 102 8.54 -9.08 6.49
C SER A 102 9.41 -10.36 6.41
N PRO A 103 8.84 -11.51 6.04
CA PRO A 103 9.61 -12.74 5.88
C PRO A 103 10.71 -12.62 4.82
N TRP A 104 11.85 -13.27 5.03
CA TRP A 104 13.00 -13.21 4.12
C TRP A 104 12.65 -13.58 2.67
N PHE A 105 11.87 -14.64 2.46
CA PHE A 105 11.51 -15.08 1.11
C PHE A 105 10.68 -14.02 0.36
N ALA A 106 9.83 -13.26 1.07
CA ALA A 106 9.03 -12.20 0.46
C ALA A 106 9.92 -11.03 0.06
N THR A 107 10.81 -10.61 0.96
CA THR A 107 11.80 -9.56 0.70
C THR A 107 12.73 -9.92 -0.47
N ALA A 108 13.20 -11.16 -0.54
CA ALA A 108 14.03 -11.65 -1.64
C ALA A 108 13.29 -11.64 -3.00
N ASN A 109 12.02 -12.03 -3.02
CA ASN A 109 11.19 -11.97 -4.24
C ASN A 109 10.97 -10.52 -4.71
N VAL A 110 10.65 -9.60 -3.78
CA VAL A 110 10.51 -8.19 -4.15
C VAL A 110 11.83 -7.60 -4.62
N ALA A 111 12.96 -7.97 -4.01
CA ALA A 111 14.28 -7.53 -4.45
C ALA A 111 14.61 -8.04 -5.87
N ALA A 112 14.30 -9.29 -6.18
CA ALA A 112 14.47 -9.84 -7.52
C ALA A 112 13.59 -9.12 -8.55
N GLY A 113 12.32 -8.88 -8.22
CA GLY A 113 11.39 -8.12 -9.06
C GLY A 113 11.86 -6.66 -9.28
N PHE A 114 12.34 -6.01 -8.22
CA PHE A 114 12.93 -4.68 -8.28
C PHE A 114 14.15 -4.63 -9.21
N ILE A 115 15.10 -5.57 -9.07
CA ILE A 115 16.29 -5.64 -9.93
C ILE A 115 15.87 -5.83 -11.39
N PHE A 116 14.91 -6.71 -11.66
CA PHE A 116 14.41 -6.94 -13.00
C PHE A 116 13.74 -5.69 -13.60
N VAL A 117 12.84 -5.03 -12.86
CA VAL A 117 12.11 -3.86 -13.38
C VAL A 117 13.03 -2.63 -13.50
N MET A 118 13.82 -2.33 -12.47
CA MET A 118 14.64 -1.13 -12.39
C MET A 118 15.90 -1.23 -13.25
N TYR A 119 16.59 -2.38 -13.25
CA TYR A 119 17.91 -2.50 -13.88
C TYR A 119 17.92 -3.28 -15.19
N VAL A 120 16.82 -3.95 -15.56
CA VAL A 120 16.71 -4.67 -16.84
C VAL A 120 15.63 -4.06 -17.71
N LEU A 121 14.37 -4.04 -17.26
CA LEU A 121 13.25 -3.66 -18.11
C LEU A 121 13.25 -2.15 -18.43
N THR A 122 13.40 -1.29 -17.41
CA THR A 122 13.38 0.19 -17.58
C THR A 122 14.52 0.68 -18.50
N PRO A 123 15.79 0.33 -18.23
CA PRO A 123 16.90 0.35 -19.18
C PRO A 123 16.58 -0.01 -20.63
N ILE A 124 16.13 -1.25 -20.86
CA ILE A 124 15.90 -1.76 -22.22
C ILE A 124 14.86 -0.90 -22.93
N CYS A 125 13.75 -0.58 -22.26
CA CYS A 125 12.72 0.29 -22.81
C CYS A 125 13.24 1.69 -23.12
N TYR A 126 14.07 2.27 -22.25
CA TYR A 126 14.61 3.61 -22.42
C TYR A 126 15.62 3.70 -23.58
N TRP A 127 16.55 2.75 -23.67
CA TRP A 127 17.59 2.77 -24.71
C TRP A 127 17.07 2.40 -26.09
N LEU A 128 16.08 1.50 -26.16
CA LEU A 128 15.34 1.17 -27.40
C LEU A 128 14.32 2.25 -27.79
N ASP A 129 14.20 3.32 -27.01
CA ASP A 129 13.30 4.46 -27.26
C ASP A 129 11.82 4.06 -27.39
N ILE A 130 11.42 3.02 -26.65
CA ILE A 130 10.03 2.57 -26.60
C ILE A 130 9.20 3.67 -25.92
N PHE A 131 8.09 4.07 -26.52
CA PHE A 131 7.25 5.20 -26.08
C PHE A 131 7.92 6.59 -26.13
N LYS A 132 8.92 6.80 -27.01
CA LYS A 132 9.70 8.06 -27.08
C LYS A 132 10.38 8.38 -25.75
N ALA A 133 10.84 7.33 -25.07
CA ALA A 133 11.42 7.38 -23.73
C ALA A 133 12.52 8.43 -23.57
N LYS A 134 13.35 8.65 -24.59
CA LYS A 134 14.51 9.57 -24.51
C LYS A 134 14.12 11.04 -24.39
N THR A 135 12.87 11.38 -24.68
CA THR A 135 12.34 12.73 -24.51
C THR A 135 12.05 13.06 -23.03
N PHE A 136 11.96 12.05 -22.17
CA PHE A 136 11.57 12.17 -20.77
C PHE A 136 12.68 11.71 -19.82
N PRO A 137 12.68 12.14 -18.56
CA PRO A 137 13.57 11.57 -17.55
C PRO A 137 13.35 10.06 -17.39
N ILE A 138 14.43 9.29 -17.26
CA ILE A 138 14.37 7.82 -17.08
C ILE A 138 13.57 7.42 -15.83
N PHE A 139 13.68 8.21 -14.77
CA PHE A 139 13.02 7.99 -13.48
C PHE A 139 12.26 9.27 -13.10
N SER A 140 10.93 9.23 -13.21
CA SER A 140 10.03 10.28 -12.75
C SER A 140 8.60 9.75 -12.65
N ASP A 141 7.84 10.26 -11.69
CA ASP A 141 6.39 10.11 -11.53
C ASP A 141 5.58 11.20 -12.27
N GLY A 142 6.27 12.13 -12.94
CA GLY A 142 5.66 13.24 -13.66
C GLY A 142 5.04 12.84 -14.99
N MET A 143 4.13 13.70 -15.46
CA MET A 143 3.50 13.61 -16.77
C MET A 143 4.08 14.69 -17.69
N TYR A 144 4.23 14.37 -18.97
CA TYR A 144 4.95 15.21 -19.93
C TYR A 144 4.17 15.43 -21.22
N THR A 145 4.44 16.56 -21.87
CA THR A 145 4.02 16.85 -23.26
C THR A 145 4.95 16.13 -24.24
N SER A 146 4.58 16.06 -25.53
CA SER A 146 5.43 15.45 -26.57
C SER A 146 6.84 16.04 -26.68
N ASN A 147 7.05 17.25 -26.16
CA ASN A 147 8.31 17.98 -26.22
C ASN A 147 9.17 17.83 -24.95
N GLY A 148 8.73 17.00 -23.98
CA GLY A 148 9.44 16.76 -22.72
C GLY A 148 9.22 17.81 -21.63
N GLN A 149 8.33 18.79 -21.87
CA GLN A 149 7.91 19.75 -20.85
C GLN A 149 6.89 19.11 -19.91
N VAL A 150 6.90 19.52 -18.63
CA VAL A 150 5.92 19.07 -17.64
C VAL A 150 4.52 19.41 -18.12
N TYR A 151 3.62 18.43 -18.09
CA TYR A 151 2.26 18.60 -18.55
C TYR A 151 1.47 19.46 -17.57
N ASN A 152 0.87 20.55 -18.06
CA ASN A 152 0.01 21.37 -17.23
C ASN A 152 -1.37 20.73 -17.13
N ILE A 153 -1.71 20.23 -15.95
CA ILE A 153 -2.98 19.52 -15.70
C ILE A 153 -4.10 20.53 -15.42
N SER A 154 -3.79 21.68 -14.81
CA SER A 154 -4.82 22.68 -14.47
C SER A 154 -5.36 23.43 -15.70
N SER A 155 -4.66 23.40 -16.83
CA SER A 155 -5.13 23.99 -18.08
C SER A 155 -6.15 23.14 -18.84
N ILE A 156 -6.26 21.85 -18.52
CA ILE A 156 -7.19 20.91 -19.19
C ILE A 156 -8.40 20.57 -18.32
N ILE A 157 -8.54 21.22 -17.16
CA ILE A 157 -9.66 21.00 -16.24
C ILE A 157 -10.48 22.29 -16.19
N ASP A 158 -11.78 22.18 -16.45
CA ASP A 158 -12.70 23.32 -16.41
C ASP A 158 -13.03 23.75 -14.96
N SER A 159 -13.80 24.82 -14.80
CA SER A 159 -14.23 25.30 -13.47
C SER A 159 -15.15 24.33 -12.73
N ASN A 160 -15.71 23.34 -13.43
CA ASN A 160 -16.57 22.30 -12.89
C ASN A 160 -15.81 20.98 -12.71
N PHE A 161 -14.47 20.99 -12.72
CA PHE A 161 -13.62 19.81 -12.60
C PHE A 161 -13.80 18.72 -13.67
N HIS A 162 -14.39 19.05 -14.82
CA HIS A 162 -14.44 18.18 -15.98
C HIS A 162 -13.19 18.32 -16.84
N LEU A 163 -12.90 17.28 -17.60
CA LEU A 163 -11.86 17.32 -18.62
C LEU A 163 -12.34 18.17 -19.81
N ASP A 164 -11.65 19.28 -20.07
CA ASP A 164 -11.83 20.09 -21.26
C ASP A 164 -11.11 19.42 -22.44
N ILE A 165 -11.91 18.84 -23.35
CA ILE A 165 -11.40 18.09 -24.51
C ILE A 165 -10.72 19.03 -25.50
N ASP A 166 -11.23 20.26 -25.68
CA ASP A 166 -10.66 21.22 -26.63
C ASP A 166 -9.29 21.70 -26.14
N ALA A 167 -9.16 22.01 -24.84
CA ALA A 167 -7.88 22.36 -24.23
C ALA A 167 -6.90 21.17 -24.25
N TYR A 168 -7.40 19.95 -24.02
CA TYR A 168 -6.60 18.73 -24.13
C TYR A 168 -6.05 18.50 -25.54
N GLU A 169 -6.88 18.67 -26.57
CA GLU A 169 -6.46 18.53 -27.97
C GLU A 169 -5.43 19.59 -28.37
N GLN A 170 -5.57 20.83 -27.88
CA GLN A 170 -4.60 21.91 -28.11
C GLN A 170 -3.23 21.64 -27.45
N GLN A 171 -3.24 21.16 -26.21
CA GLN A 171 -2.02 20.85 -25.46
C GLN A 171 -1.36 19.54 -25.94
N GLY A 172 -2.17 18.65 -26.51
CA GLY A 172 -1.75 17.38 -27.07
C GLY A 172 -1.73 16.24 -26.04
N HIS A 173 -1.40 15.05 -26.55
CA HIS A 173 -1.43 13.81 -25.79
C HIS A 173 -0.47 13.85 -24.60
N LEU A 174 -0.90 13.21 -23.51
CA LEU A 174 -0.11 13.06 -22.30
C LEU A 174 0.85 11.88 -22.42
N TYR A 175 2.12 12.10 -22.07
CA TYR A 175 3.16 11.08 -22.06
C TYR A 175 3.63 10.80 -20.64
N LEU A 176 3.92 9.54 -20.37
CA LEU A 176 4.45 9.06 -19.10
C LEU A 176 5.94 8.76 -19.25
N SER A 177 6.70 8.90 -18.16
CA SER A 177 8.07 8.41 -18.13
C SER A 177 8.11 6.89 -18.34
N THR A 178 9.24 6.37 -18.82
CA THR A 178 9.40 4.94 -19.06
C THR A 178 9.24 4.12 -17.78
N PHE A 179 9.84 4.57 -16.69
CA PHE A 179 9.71 3.92 -15.39
C PHE A 179 8.26 3.88 -14.91
N PHE A 180 7.53 4.98 -15.08
CA PHE A 180 6.13 5.07 -14.64
C PHE A 180 5.22 4.15 -15.47
N ALA A 181 5.39 4.14 -16.80
CA ALA A 181 4.67 3.25 -17.71
C ALA A 181 4.93 1.76 -17.40
N VAL A 182 6.19 1.38 -17.20
CA VAL A 182 6.56 0.00 -16.83
C VAL A 182 5.96 -0.39 -15.49
N THR A 183 5.98 0.51 -14.50
CA THR A 183 5.40 0.26 -13.17
C THR A 183 3.89 0.03 -13.24
N TYR A 184 3.16 0.77 -14.07
CA TYR A 184 1.73 0.53 -14.32
C TYR A 184 1.50 -0.85 -14.94
N GLY A 185 2.29 -1.22 -15.95
CA GLY A 185 2.22 -2.54 -16.59
C GLY A 185 2.44 -3.68 -15.59
N VAL A 186 3.45 -3.56 -14.73
CA VAL A 186 3.71 -4.52 -13.64
C VAL A 186 2.58 -4.52 -12.61
N GLY A 187 1.98 -3.37 -12.31
CA GLY A 187 0.81 -3.27 -11.43
C GLY A 187 -0.38 -4.10 -11.92
N PHE A 188 -0.72 -4.02 -13.21
CA PHE A 188 -1.77 -4.84 -13.82
C PHE A 188 -1.43 -6.34 -13.78
N ALA A 189 -0.17 -6.69 -14.08
CA ALA A 189 0.30 -8.06 -14.02
C ALA A 189 0.25 -8.62 -12.58
N ALA A 190 0.60 -7.81 -11.57
CA ALA A 190 0.63 -8.20 -10.17
C ALA A 190 -0.76 -8.54 -9.63
N LEU A 191 -1.80 -7.80 -10.01
CA LEU A 191 -3.19 -8.09 -9.60
C LEU A 191 -3.68 -9.43 -10.18
N SER A 192 -3.44 -9.65 -11.47
CA SER A 192 -3.79 -10.91 -12.13
C SER A 192 -3.01 -12.09 -11.53
N ALA A 193 -1.70 -11.89 -11.30
CA ALA A 193 -0.84 -12.88 -10.66
C ALA A 193 -1.28 -13.18 -9.22
N THR A 194 -1.75 -12.18 -8.46
CA THR A 194 -2.26 -12.35 -7.09
C THR A 194 -3.47 -13.27 -7.07
N VAL A 195 -4.45 -13.03 -7.96
CA VAL A 195 -5.64 -13.90 -8.08
C VAL A 195 -5.24 -15.32 -8.46
N MET A 196 -4.39 -15.48 -9.48
CA MET A 196 -3.94 -16.80 -9.93
C MET A 196 -3.13 -17.53 -8.86
N HIS A 197 -2.25 -16.85 -8.15
CA HIS A 197 -1.44 -17.42 -7.08
C HIS A 197 -2.33 -17.95 -5.95
N VAL A 198 -3.30 -17.16 -5.50
CA VAL A 198 -4.22 -17.58 -4.44
C VAL A 198 -5.09 -18.74 -4.89
N LEU A 199 -5.60 -18.72 -6.13
CA LEU A 199 -6.41 -19.81 -6.67
C LEU A 199 -5.62 -21.13 -6.78
N LEU A 200 -4.38 -21.08 -7.28
CA LEU A 200 -3.57 -22.28 -7.51
C LEU A 200 -2.99 -22.87 -6.23
N PHE A 201 -2.46 -22.03 -5.34
CA PHE A 201 -1.73 -22.49 -4.14
C PHE A 201 -2.63 -22.60 -2.91
N HIS A 202 -3.58 -21.68 -2.75
CA HIS A 202 -4.45 -21.63 -1.57
C HIS A 202 -5.91 -22.00 -1.88
N GLY A 203 -6.30 -22.17 -3.14
CA GLY A 203 -7.70 -22.46 -3.53
C GLY A 203 -8.25 -23.72 -2.87
N ARG A 204 -7.44 -24.77 -2.77
CA ARG A 204 -7.83 -26.00 -2.07
C ARG A 204 -8.02 -25.77 -0.57
N GLU A 205 -7.11 -25.05 0.08
CA GLU A 205 -7.20 -24.74 1.50
C GLU A 205 -8.41 -23.85 1.81
N ILE A 206 -8.67 -22.85 0.95
CA ILE A 206 -9.85 -21.99 1.02
C ILE A 206 -11.11 -22.83 0.91
N TRP A 207 -11.18 -23.73 -0.07
CA TRP A 207 -12.35 -24.58 -0.26
C TRP A 207 -12.60 -25.52 0.93
N GLU A 208 -11.55 -26.16 1.42
CA GLU A 208 -11.63 -27.04 2.59
C GLU A 208 -12.02 -26.27 3.86
N GLN A 209 -11.43 -25.09 4.09
CA GLN A 209 -11.77 -24.23 5.23
C GLN A 209 -13.18 -23.64 5.10
N SER A 210 -13.61 -23.17 3.93
CA SER A 210 -14.98 -22.71 3.71
C SER A 210 -15.97 -23.84 4.01
N LYS A 211 -15.73 -25.06 3.52
CA LYS A 211 -16.56 -26.23 3.79
C LYS A 211 -16.54 -26.65 5.26
N SER A 212 -15.41 -26.49 5.94
CA SER A 212 -15.25 -26.78 7.37
C SER A 212 -15.85 -25.69 8.26
N SER A 213 -15.89 -24.43 7.85
CA SER A 213 -16.59 -23.37 8.59
C SER A 213 -18.10 -23.62 8.64
N PHE A 214 -18.65 -24.30 7.62
CA PHE A 214 -20.03 -24.79 7.64
C PHE A 214 -20.22 -26.13 8.40
N LYS A 215 -19.13 -26.80 8.80
CA LYS A 215 -19.15 -28.07 9.54
C LYS A 215 -18.25 -27.96 10.76
N ASP A 216 -18.83 -27.55 11.89
CA ASP A 216 -18.19 -27.39 13.22
C ASP A 216 -17.09 -28.44 13.53
N GLN A 217 -15.85 -28.23 13.09
CA GLN A 217 -14.75 -29.11 13.45
C GLN A 217 -13.33 -28.50 13.40
N LYS A 218 -12.51 -29.01 14.33
CA LYS A 218 -11.10 -28.73 14.67
C LYS A 218 -10.78 -27.26 14.98
N MET A 219 -11.14 -26.85 16.19
CA MET A 219 -10.64 -25.63 16.82
C MET A 219 -9.13 -25.75 17.14
N ASP A 220 -8.33 -24.82 16.63
CA ASP A 220 -6.96 -24.57 17.05
C ASP A 220 -6.92 -24.27 18.57
N ILE A 221 -5.79 -24.55 19.24
CA ILE A 221 -5.57 -24.27 20.67
C ILE A 221 -5.87 -22.79 20.97
N HIS A 222 -5.47 -21.89 20.08
CA HIS A 222 -5.79 -20.48 20.26
C HIS A 222 -7.30 -20.21 20.15
N THR A 223 -8.00 -20.85 19.22
CA THR A 223 -9.46 -20.76 19.06
C THR A 223 -10.20 -21.37 20.25
N ARG A 224 -9.69 -22.47 20.81
CA ARG A 224 -10.21 -23.09 22.04
C ARG A 224 -10.03 -22.21 23.27
N LEU A 225 -8.91 -21.50 23.38
CA LEU A 225 -8.72 -20.51 24.44
C LEU A 225 -9.64 -19.28 24.24
N MET A 226 -9.94 -18.93 22.99
CA MET A 226 -10.82 -17.81 22.65
C MET A 226 -12.31 -18.15 22.72
N SER A 227 -12.70 -19.43 22.72
CA SER A 227 -14.11 -19.85 22.80
C SER A 227 -14.79 -19.50 24.12
N LYS A 228 -14.01 -19.10 25.13
CA LYS A 228 -14.54 -18.52 26.38
C LYS A 228 -15.18 -17.14 26.16
N TYR A 229 -14.78 -16.42 25.11
CA TYR A 229 -15.30 -15.09 24.81
C TYR A 229 -16.45 -15.16 23.80
N ASN A 230 -17.48 -14.36 24.05
CA ASN A 230 -18.58 -14.21 23.10
C ASN A 230 -18.06 -13.57 21.80
N GLN A 231 -18.33 -14.24 20.68
CA GLN A 231 -18.02 -13.71 19.36
C GLN A 231 -18.84 -12.44 19.07
N VAL A 232 -18.35 -11.65 18.13
CA VAL A 232 -19.06 -10.46 17.63
C VAL A 232 -20.23 -10.95 16.78
N PRO A 233 -21.46 -10.51 17.05
CA PRO A 233 -22.59 -10.85 16.21
C PRO A 233 -22.37 -10.39 14.76
N GLU A 234 -22.65 -11.26 13.79
CA GLU A 234 -22.44 -10.94 12.36
C GLU A 234 -23.24 -9.71 11.91
N TRP A 235 -24.41 -9.48 12.51
CA TRP A 235 -25.25 -8.33 12.18
C TRP A 235 -24.60 -6.97 12.47
N TRP A 236 -23.61 -6.88 13.39
CA TRP A 236 -22.87 -5.64 13.62
C TRP A 236 -22.11 -5.21 12.37
N PHE A 237 -21.48 -6.17 11.68
CA PHE A 237 -20.75 -5.91 10.43
C PHE A 237 -21.71 -5.53 9.30
N TRP A 238 -22.84 -6.23 9.17
CA TRP A 238 -23.87 -5.90 8.17
C TRP A 238 -24.45 -4.51 8.38
N CYS A 239 -24.75 -4.12 9.62
CA CYS A 239 -25.23 -2.78 9.93
C CYS A 239 -24.22 -1.70 9.54
N ILE A 240 -22.94 -1.86 9.88
CA ILE A 240 -21.89 -0.90 9.51
C ILE A 240 -21.70 -0.85 8.00
N LEU A 241 -21.70 -2.00 7.32
CA LEU A 241 -21.54 -2.07 5.87
C LEU A 241 -22.69 -1.35 5.14
N VAL A 242 -23.94 -1.66 5.50
CA VAL A 242 -25.12 -1.04 4.89
C VAL A 242 -25.18 0.46 5.21
N ALA A 243 -24.88 0.85 6.45
CA ALA A 243 -24.83 2.25 6.83
C ALA A 243 -23.77 3.03 6.01
N ASN A 244 -22.55 2.50 5.89
CA ASN A 244 -21.48 3.15 5.12
C ASN A 244 -21.81 3.26 3.63
N ILE A 245 -22.33 2.19 3.01
CA ILE A 245 -22.73 2.24 1.60
C ILE A 245 -23.85 3.26 1.39
N THR A 246 -24.85 3.27 2.26
CA THR A 246 -25.97 4.21 2.17
C THR A 246 -25.51 5.67 2.33
N LEU A 247 -24.65 5.93 3.31
CA LEU A 247 -24.06 7.26 3.52
C LEU A 247 -23.18 7.69 2.35
N THR A 248 -22.42 6.76 1.77
CA THR A 248 -21.57 7.03 0.60
C THR A 248 -22.41 7.37 -0.63
N ILE A 249 -23.45 6.58 -0.93
CA ILE A 249 -24.38 6.86 -2.03
C ILE A 249 -25.08 8.21 -1.80
N PHE A 250 -25.54 8.46 -0.57
CA PHE A 250 -26.17 9.74 -0.22
C PHE A 250 -25.22 10.92 -0.42
N ALA A 251 -23.95 10.81 0.01
CA ALA A 251 -22.96 11.85 -0.18
C ALA A 251 -22.68 12.10 -1.67
N CYS A 252 -22.51 11.05 -2.46
CA CYS A 252 -22.31 11.14 -3.91
C CYS A 252 -23.49 11.81 -4.63
N GLU A 253 -24.72 11.50 -4.25
CA GLU A 253 -25.91 12.07 -4.88
C GLU A 253 -26.19 13.50 -4.42
N TYR A 254 -26.01 13.79 -3.12
CA TYR A 254 -26.26 15.11 -2.56
C TYR A 254 -25.19 16.13 -2.98
N TYR A 255 -23.93 15.72 -3.02
CA TYR A 255 -22.80 16.55 -3.48
C TYR A 255 -22.39 16.21 -4.91
N ASN A 256 -23.36 15.90 -5.78
CA ASN A 256 -23.08 15.47 -7.14
C ASN A 256 -22.28 16.51 -7.95
N GLU A 257 -22.52 17.80 -7.72
CA GLU A 257 -21.76 18.89 -8.37
C GLU A 257 -20.26 18.83 -8.06
N GLN A 258 -19.87 18.28 -6.90
CA GLN A 258 -18.48 18.18 -6.46
C GLN A 258 -17.89 16.79 -6.70
N LEU A 259 -18.59 15.72 -6.30
CA LEU A 259 -18.07 14.36 -6.32
C LEU A 259 -18.24 13.67 -7.68
N GLN A 260 -19.30 14.01 -8.42
CA GLN A 260 -19.57 13.57 -9.80
C GLN A 260 -19.61 12.06 -10.01
N LEU A 261 -19.60 11.27 -8.94
CA LEU A 261 -19.63 9.81 -9.01
C LEU A 261 -21.09 9.34 -8.90
N PRO A 262 -21.65 8.69 -9.92
CA PRO A 262 -23.01 8.17 -9.83
C PRO A 262 -23.11 6.98 -8.85
N TRP A 263 -24.32 6.75 -8.31
CA TRP A 263 -24.59 5.69 -7.34
C TRP A 263 -24.11 4.29 -7.76
N TRP A 264 -24.19 3.96 -9.06
CA TRP A 264 -23.73 2.67 -9.58
C TRP A 264 -22.21 2.51 -9.47
N GLY A 265 -21.46 3.61 -9.54
CA GLY A 265 -20.00 3.64 -9.39
C GLY A 265 -19.59 3.22 -7.97
N VAL A 266 -20.34 3.66 -6.97
CA VAL A 266 -20.13 3.24 -5.56
C VAL A 266 -20.32 1.73 -5.41
N ILE A 267 -21.41 1.18 -5.96
CA ILE A 267 -21.69 -0.26 -5.90
C ILE A 267 -20.61 -1.07 -6.61
N LEU A 268 -20.18 -0.64 -7.80
CA LEU A 268 -19.12 -1.29 -8.55
C LEU A 268 -17.79 -1.27 -7.77
N ALA A 269 -17.44 -0.15 -7.14
CA ALA A 269 -16.26 -0.05 -6.29
C ALA A 269 -16.32 -1.05 -5.11
N CYS A 270 -17.49 -1.18 -4.46
CA CYS A 270 -17.70 -2.16 -3.39
C CYS A 270 -17.54 -3.61 -3.88
N VAL A 271 -18.05 -3.94 -5.07
CA VAL A 271 -17.91 -5.30 -5.65
C VAL A 271 -16.43 -5.62 -5.93
N ILE A 272 -15.70 -4.68 -6.51
CA ILE A 272 -14.25 -4.84 -6.77
C ILE A 272 -13.50 -5.02 -5.44
N ALA A 273 -13.75 -4.14 -4.46
CA ALA A 273 -13.12 -4.23 -3.14
C ALA A 273 -13.41 -5.59 -2.48
N PHE A 274 -14.66 -6.05 -2.50
CA PHE A 274 -15.06 -7.34 -1.92
C PHE A 274 -14.33 -8.51 -2.59
N PHE A 275 -14.27 -8.54 -3.92
CA PHE A 275 -13.59 -9.61 -4.66
C PHE A 275 -12.10 -9.67 -4.34
N PHE A 276 -11.41 -8.53 -4.32
CA PHE A 276 -9.97 -8.47 -4.13
C PHE A 276 -9.52 -8.52 -2.66
N THR A 277 -10.42 -8.26 -1.70
CA THR A 277 -10.12 -8.35 -0.25
C THR A 277 -9.58 -9.72 0.14
N LEU A 278 -10.21 -10.80 -0.34
CA LEU A 278 -9.79 -12.16 0.02
C LEU A 278 -8.39 -12.52 -0.51
N PRO A 279 -8.10 -12.42 -1.82
CA PRO A 279 -6.79 -12.81 -2.33
C PRO A 279 -5.67 -11.91 -1.80
N ILE A 280 -5.90 -10.59 -1.73
CA ILE A 280 -4.90 -9.66 -1.23
C ILE A 280 -4.69 -9.87 0.27
N GLY A 281 -5.75 -10.08 1.05
CA GLY A 281 -5.65 -10.37 2.48
C GLY A 281 -4.82 -11.62 2.79
N ILE A 282 -4.92 -12.67 1.97
CA ILE A 282 -4.08 -13.89 2.10
C ILE A 282 -2.60 -13.57 1.87
N ILE A 283 -2.28 -12.86 0.79
CA ILE A 283 -0.91 -12.45 0.49
C ILE A 283 -0.36 -11.56 1.59
N THR A 284 -1.11 -10.56 2.04
CA THR A 284 -0.70 -9.67 3.13
C THR A 284 -0.49 -10.41 4.43
N ALA A 285 -1.36 -11.38 4.76
CA ALA A 285 -1.18 -12.19 5.96
C ALA A 285 0.15 -12.93 5.94
N ILE A 286 0.53 -13.56 4.82
CA ILE A 286 1.73 -14.40 4.76
C ILE A 286 3.00 -13.58 4.55
N THR A 287 2.96 -12.59 3.65
CA THR A 287 4.16 -11.90 3.13
C THR A 287 4.37 -10.52 3.74
N ASN A 288 3.38 -9.99 4.47
CA ASN A 288 3.37 -8.60 4.95
C ASN A 288 3.43 -7.55 3.82
N GLN A 289 3.05 -7.93 2.60
CA GLN A 289 2.98 -7.05 1.44
C GLN A 289 1.52 -6.93 0.96
N THR A 290 1.09 -5.72 0.63
CA THR A 290 -0.29 -5.44 0.22
C THR A 290 -0.31 -4.86 -1.19
N PRO A 291 -0.56 -5.69 -2.22
CA PRO A 291 -0.79 -5.21 -3.58
C PRO A 291 -1.89 -4.13 -3.62
N GLY A 292 -1.61 -3.03 -4.33
CA GLY A 292 -2.54 -1.91 -4.47
C GLY A 292 -3.56 -2.10 -5.59
N LEU A 293 -4.80 -1.66 -5.37
CA LEU A 293 -5.85 -1.63 -6.42
C LEU A 293 -5.91 -0.33 -7.21
N ASN A 294 -5.16 0.71 -6.81
CA ASN A 294 -5.27 2.06 -7.36
C ASN A 294 -5.34 2.08 -8.90
N VAL A 295 -4.38 1.42 -9.54
CA VAL A 295 -4.22 1.42 -10.99
C VAL A 295 -5.42 0.79 -11.70
N ILE A 296 -5.94 -0.34 -11.21
CA ILE A 296 -7.07 -1.02 -11.87
C ILE A 296 -8.38 -0.29 -11.62
N THR A 297 -8.58 0.27 -10.43
CA THR A 297 -9.79 1.04 -10.13
C THR A 297 -9.86 2.30 -10.97
N GLU A 298 -8.74 3.02 -11.11
CA GLU A 298 -8.68 4.22 -11.94
C GLU A 298 -8.88 3.90 -13.42
N TYR A 299 -8.33 2.77 -13.87
CA TYR A 299 -8.49 2.32 -15.25
C TYR A 299 -9.94 1.93 -15.57
N ILE A 300 -10.60 1.15 -14.72
CA ILE A 300 -11.98 0.68 -14.94
C ILE A 300 -12.95 1.87 -15.04
N ILE A 301 -12.92 2.78 -14.06
CA ILE A 301 -13.83 3.92 -14.06
C ILE A 301 -13.48 4.93 -15.15
N GLY A 302 -12.19 5.12 -15.46
CA GLY A 302 -11.75 6.00 -16.55
C GLY A 302 -12.29 5.58 -17.91
N TYR A 303 -12.48 4.26 -18.15
CA TYR A 303 -13.12 3.75 -19.37
C TYR A 303 -14.65 3.77 -19.32
N LEU A 304 -15.25 3.50 -18.17
CA LEU A 304 -16.72 3.44 -18.03
C LEU A 304 -17.37 4.83 -17.90
N TYR A 305 -16.67 5.80 -17.33
CA TYR A 305 -17.15 7.15 -17.04
C TYR A 305 -16.05 8.19 -17.33
N PRO A 306 -15.67 8.36 -18.62
CA PRO A 306 -14.60 9.27 -19.02
C PRO A 306 -15.01 10.74 -18.83
N GLY A 307 -14.02 11.62 -18.65
CA GLY A 307 -14.23 13.07 -18.56
C GLY A 307 -14.46 13.61 -17.15
N TYR A 308 -14.54 12.74 -16.13
CA TYR A 308 -14.77 13.12 -14.73
C TYR A 308 -13.60 12.71 -13.81
N PRO A 309 -12.51 13.49 -13.76
CA PRO A 309 -11.36 13.23 -12.89
C PRO A 309 -11.71 13.06 -11.40
N VAL A 310 -12.65 13.84 -10.88
CA VAL A 310 -13.04 13.77 -9.46
C VAL A 310 -13.77 12.45 -9.17
N ALA A 311 -14.70 12.05 -10.05
CA ALA A 311 -15.37 10.76 -9.95
C ALA A 311 -14.37 9.59 -9.97
N ASN A 312 -13.33 9.69 -10.80
CA ASN A 312 -12.25 8.69 -10.85
C ASN A 312 -11.51 8.58 -9.51
N MET A 313 -11.12 9.72 -8.92
CA MET A 313 -10.48 9.75 -7.60
C MET A 313 -11.39 9.19 -6.49
N CYS A 314 -12.67 9.54 -6.48
CA CYS A 314 -13.65 9.00 -5.54
C CYS A 314 -13.79 7.48 -5.68
N PHE A 315 -13.90 6.97 -6.91
CA PHE A 315 -14.00 5.54 -7.19
C PHE A 315 -12.76 4.78 -6.70
N LYS A 316 -11.55 5.33 -6.93
CA LYS A 316 -10.31 4.77 -6.36
C LYS A 316 -10.38 4.71 -4.84
N VAL A 317 -10.79 5.79 -4.18
CA VAL A 317 -10.87 5.82 -2.71
C VAL A 317 -11.82 4.74 -2.22
N TYR A 318 -13.03 4.66 -2.78
CA TYR A 318 -14.02 3.66 -2.36
C TYR A 318 -13.62 2.22 -2.71
N GLY A 319 -12.86 1.97 -3.79
CA GLY A 319 -12.39 0.63 -4.13
C GLY A 319 -11.16 0.20 -3.32
N TYR A 320 -10.12 1.03 -3.32
CA TYR A 320 -8.82 0.68 -2.73
C TYR A 320 -8.74 0.90 -1.22
N ILE A 321 -9.20 2.05 -0.72
CA ILE A 321 -9.10 2.36 0.71
C ILE A 321 -10.02 1.45 1.50
N SER A 322 -11.24 1.17 1.03
CA SER A 322 -12.15 0.21 1.67
C SER A 322 -11.54 -1.17 1.83
N MET A 323 -10.84 -1.68 0.80
CA MET A 323 -10.11 -2.94 0.90
C MET A 323 -8.96 -2.85 1.92
N THR A 324 -8.17 -1.78 1.87
CA THR A 324 -7.06 -1.57 2.83
C THR A 324 -7.59 -1.56 4.27
N GLN A 325 -8.68 -0.84 4.53
CA GLN A 325 -9.35 -0.82 5.83
C GLN A 325 -9.86 -2.20 6.25
N ALA A 326 -10.45 -2.97 5.33
CA ALA A 326 -10.88 -4.34 5.61
C ALA A 326 -9.70 -5.25 6.01
N ILE A 327 -8.54 -5.11 5.35
CA ILE A 327 -7.34 -5.88 5.68
C ILE A 327 -6.76 -5.46 7.04
N THR A 328 -6.66 -4.15 7.31
CA THR A 328 -6.22 -3.63 8.62
C THR A 328 -7.16 -4.09 9.73
N PHE A 329 -8.46 -4.08 9.48
CA PHE A 329 -9.44 -4.58 10.42
C PHE A 329 -9.22 -6.07 10.74
N LEU A 330 -8.96 -6.90 9.73
CA LEU A 330 -8.59 -8.31 9.91
C LEU A 330 -7.25 -8.48 10.66
N GLN A 331 -6.28 -7.58 10.43
CA GLN A 331 -5.03 -7.55 11.17
C GLN A 331 -5.28 -7.38 12.67
N ASP A 332 -6.08 -6.41 13.10
CA ASP A 332 -6.27 -6.22 14.55
C ASP A 332 -7.07 -7.35 15.19
N PHE A 333 -8.05 -7.94 14.48
CA PHE A 333 -8.73 -9.14 14.98
C PHE A 333 -7.72 -10.27 15.24
N LYS A 334 -6.73 -10.43 14.36
CA LYS A 334 -5.66 -11.40 14.59
C LYS A 334 -4.76 -11.01 15.76
N LEU A 335 -4.43 -9.73 15.90
CA LEU A 335 -3.67 -9.22 17.05
C LEU A 335 -4.40 -9.52 18.37
N GLY A 336 -5.71 -9.25 18.43
CA GLY A 336 -6.55 -9.58 19.58
C GLY A 336 -6.57 -11.08 19.88
N HIS A 337 -6.59 -11.91 18.84
CA HIS A 337 -6.50 -13.37 18.98
C HIS A 337 -5.14 -13.85 19.52
N TYR A 338 -4.04 -13.15 19.21
CA TYR A 338 -2.70 -13.41 19.77
C TYR A 338 -2.61 -12.98 21.23
N MET A 339 -3.14 -11.79 21.56
CA MET A 339 -3.09 -11.19 22.90
C MET A 339 -4.21 -11.67 23.84
N LYS A 340 -5.15 -12.50 23.36
CA LYS A 340 -6.31 -12.99 24.11
C LYS A 340 -7.27 -11.89 24.58
N ILE A 341 -7.42 -10.86 23.76
CA ILE A 341 -8.35 -9.75 23.99
C ILE A 341 -9.75 -10.18 23.51
N PRO A 342 -10.83 -9.93 24.30
CA PRO A 342 -12.19 -10.26 23.88
C PRO A 342 -12.58 -9.63 22.53
N PRO A 343 -13.14 -10.40 21.57
CA PRO A 343 -13.43 -9.89 20.22
C PRO A 343 -14.38 -8.69 20.17
N ARG A 344 -15.37 -8.63 21.07
CA ARG A 344 -16.31 -7.49 21.15
C ARG A 344 -15.62 -6.19 21.58
N ILE A 345 -14.67 -6.27 22.50
CA ILE A 345 -13.91 -5.10 22.95
C ILE A 345 -13.00 -4.62 21.81
N MET A 346 -12.37 -5.55 21.08
CA MET A 346 -11.56 -5.21 19.91
C MET A 346 -12.40 -4.50 18.84
N PHE A 347 -13.58 -5.02 18.52
CA PHE A 347 -14.49 -4.40 17.57
C PHE A 347 -14.89 -2.98 18.00
N MET A 348 -15.29 -2.81 19.27
CA MET A 348 -15.68 -1.48 19.77
C MET A 348 -14.51 -0.49 19.75
N ALA A 349 -13.29 -0.93 20.07
CA ALA A 349 -12.09 -0.11 20.01
C ALA A 349 -11.74 0.31 18.57
N GLN A 350 -11.89 -0.59 17.61
CA GLN A 350 -11.70 -0.26 16.19
C GLN A 350 -12.74 0.75 15.71
N VAL A 351 -14.02 0.52 16.02
CA VAL A 351 -15.11 1.42 15.61
C VAL A 351 -14.96 2.80 16.25
N SER A 352 -14.61 2.87 17.54
CA SER A 352 -14.37 4.15 18.22
C SER A 352 -13.20 4.90 17.60
N TYR A 353 -12.11 4.21 17.28
CA TYR A 353 -10.95 4.82 16.63
C TYR A 353 -11.30 5.32 15.22
N SER A 354 -12.07 4.55 14.43
CA SER A 354 -12.53 5.00 13.12
C SER A 354 -13.44 6.24 13.20
N LEU A 355 -14.22 6.38 14.27
CA LEU A 355 -15.05 7.57 14.51
C LEU A 355 -14.23 8.79 14.95
N GLU A 356 -13.19 8.61 15.77
CA GLU A 356 -12.28 9.69 16.19
C GLU A 356 -11.53 10.32 15.00
N TRP A 357 -11.27 9.56 13.93
CA TRP A 357 -10.68 10.11 12.71
C TRP A 357 -11.63 10.99 11.89
N ILE A 358 -12.95 10.92 12.13
CA ILE A 358 -13.97 11.67 11.40
C ILE A 358 -14.27 13.02 12.09
N THR A 359 -13.98 13.14 13.38
CA THR A 359 -14.11 14.37 14.19
C THR A 359 -12.81 15.16 14.23
#